data_AF-A0A4S5AX72-F1
#
_entry.id   AF-A0A4S5AX72-F1
#
_cell.length_a   1.000
_cell.length_b   1.000
_cell.length_c   1.000
_cell.angle_alpha   90.00
_cell.angle_beta   90.00
_cell.angle_gamma   90.00
#
_symmetry.space_group_name_H-M   'P 1'
#
loop_
_entity.id
_entity.type
_entity.pdbx_description
1 polymer ?
#
loop_
_entity_poly.entity_id
_entity_poly.type
_entity_poly.pdbx_seq_one_letter_code
_entity_poly.pdbx_strand_id
1 'polypeptide(L)'
;MSSGMSLEDVVNGAVGNMPGNCMGYMNPGASGSGYIATMKLSVDKIDMTGLDPGAGGIVSYDRCEKDDAYIGQINMGTASSFCGVNGALWGLHLAVADDIQNGTLEPMWTYPGPHYPPGEKLPAQGPVPVYPVAPLLDAAERLFGRMDPADGGENDLRRYPPLPGAHVICANKDASGMGGENGSYFWSAIGIAIAHDRETQANLFIEDCGQDRVSRSPEEAKAALQSHLRAVSKSMVLCGQDQDVTYVEIFIGGKFIWTGPNEWGCSLACAPYVVLAEDAVSGVGQPADLCELSIDQWEKSVGLGTLPPAPFRPDVGGIGVVPGEA
;
A
#
# COMPACT_ATOMS: atom_id res chain seq x y z
N MET A 1 5.53 34.14 5.60
CA MET A 1 5.35 32.77 5.05
C MET A 1 5.29 31.88 6.26
N SER A 2 4.18 31.17 6.48
CA SER A 2 4.14 30.15 7.54
C SER A 2 5.13 29.07 7.13
N SER A 3 6.11 28.73 7.98
CA SER A 3 6.89 27.52 7.78
C SER A 3 5.91 26.35 7.67
N GLY A 4 6.03 25.54 6.61
CA GLY A 4 5.28 24.29 6.50
C GLY A 4 5.57 23.37 7.69
N MET A 5 4.73 22.36 7.89
CA MET A 5 4.96 21.34 8.91
C MET A 5 6.19 20.52 8.50
N SER A 6 7.23 20.49 9.34
CA SER A 6 8.38 19.63 9.09
C SER A 6 7.96 18.16 9.14
N LEU A 7 8.77 17.26 8.59
CA LEU A 7 8.47 15.82 8.69
C LEU A 7 8.40 15.38 10.17
N GLU A 8 9.29 15.89 11.01
CA GLU A 8 9.28 15.64 12.45
C GLU A 8 7.97 16.11 13.12
N ASP A 9 7.46 17.30 12.76
CA ASP A 9 6.18 17.81 13.25
C ASP A 9 5.00 16.92 12.81
N VAL A 10 5.04 16.39 11.57
CA VAL A 10 4.04 15.44 11.07
C VAL A 10 4.03 14.19 11.95
N VAL A 11 5.19 13.59 12.18
CA VAL A 11 5.28 12.32 12.92
C VAL A 11 4.92 12.52 14.40
N ASN A 12 5.37 13.60 15.03
CA ASN A 12 4.96 13.96 16.40
C ASN A 12 3.45 14.18 16.52
N GLY A 13 2.82 14.70 15.47
CA GLY A 13 1.38 14.94 15.39
C GLY A 13 0.54 13.73 14.95
N ALA A 14 1.16 12.57 14.69
CA ALA A 14 0.50 11.39 14.11
C ALA A 14 0.42 10.20 15.09
N VAL A 15 0.28 10.46 16.39
CA VAL A 15 0.09 9.41 17.42
C VAL A 15 -1.33 9.49 17.97
N GLY A 16 -2.04 8.36 17.99
CA GLY A 16 -3.39 8.24 18.53
C GLY A 16 -3.41 8.06 20.05
N ASN A 17 -4.60 7.84 20.60
CA ASN A 17 -4.87 7.64 22.02
C ASN A 17 -5.15 6.18 22.39
N MET A 18 -4.77 5.25 21.51
CA MET A 18 -5.00 3.82 21.68
C MET A 18 -3.66 3.11 21.82
N PRO A 19 -3.47 2.24 22.84
CA PRO A 19 -2.18 1.61 23.09
C PRO A 19 -1.81 0.63 21.98
N GLY A 20 -2.70 -0.32 21.66
CA GLY A 20 -2.40 -1.43 20.76
C GLY A 20 -2.96 -1.32 19.34
N ASN A 21 -3.61 -0.22 18.97
CA ASN A 21 -4.23 -0.08 17.66
C ASN A 21 -3.94 1.27 17.04
N CYS A 22 -3.58 1.26 15.76
CA CYS A 22 -3.64 2.49 14.98
C CYS A 22 -5.10 2.96 14.89
N MET A 23 -5.30 4.27 14.75
CA MET A 23 -6.63 4.85 14.51
C MET A 23 -6.64 5.53 13.15
N GLY A 24 -7.78 5.58 12.47
CA GLY A 24 -7.88 6.37 11.23
C GLY A 24 -7.62 7.85 11.48
N TYR A 25 -6.96 8.51 10.53
CA TYR A 25 -6.79 9.96 10.54
C TYR A 25 -8.15 10.67 10.65
N MET A 26 -8.21 11.80 11.36
CA MET A 26 -9.42 12.54 11.74
C MET A 26 -10.34 11.90 12.78
N ASN A 27 -10.01 10.71 13.30
CA ASN A 27 -10.63 10.24 14.54
C ASN A 27 -10.15 11.08 15.74
N PRO A 28 -10.98 11.25 16.78
CA PRO A 28 -10.60 12.02 17.96
C PRO A 28 -9.45 11.34 18.72
N GLY A 29 -8.56 12.14 19.31
CA GLY A 29 -7.48 11.66 20.19
C GLY A 29 -6.09 11.63 19.57
N ALA A 30 -5.92 12.08 18.33
CA ALA A 30 -4.59 12.30 17.75
C ALA A 30 -3.81 13.41 18.48
N SER A 31 -2.49 13.24 18.60
CA SER A 31 -1.56 14.20 19.21
C SER A 31 -1.44 15.52 18.43
N GLY A 32 -1.79 15.52 17.14
CA GLY A 32 -1.76 16.69 16.28
C GLY A 32 -2.51 16.47 14.96
N SER A 33 -2.05 17.17 13.92
CA SER A 33 -2.69 17.18 12.59
C SER A 33 -2.00 16.29 11.56
N GLY A 34 -0.97 15.55 11.98
CA GLY A 34 -0.21 14.65 11.12
C GLY A 34 -0.92 13.32 10.91
N TYR A 35 -0.55 12.62 9.83
CA TYR A 35 -0.96 11.23 9.62
C TYR A 35 0.16 10.42 8.96
N ILE A 36 0.06 9.11 9.14
CA ILE A 36 0.89 8.11 8.49
C ILE A 36 0.06 7.39 7.44
N ALA A 37 0.47 7.48 6.18
CA ALA A 37 -0.05 6.63 5.12
C ALA A 37 0.71 5.30 5.12
N THR A 38 0.01 4.22 4.81
CA THR A 38 0.59 2.89 4.54
C THR A 38 0.13 2.40 3.17
N MET A 39 0.68 1.30 2.66
CA MET A 39 0.31 0.72 1.37
C MET A 39 -0.03 -0.76 1.54
N LYS A 40 -1.20 -1.16 1.03
CA LYS A 40 -1.72 -2.52 1.10
C LYS A 40 -2.21 -2.97 -0.28
N LEU A 41 -1.98 -4.25 -0.59
CA LEU A 41 -2.33 -4.84 -1.87
C LEU A 41 -2.76 -6.29 -1.68
N SER A 42 -4.00 -6.59 -2.10
CA SER A 42 -4.64 -7.88 -1.92
C SER A 42 -5.27 -8.39 -3.22
N VAL A 43 -5.27 -9.71 -3.37
CA VAL A 43 -6.13 -10.45 -4.29
C VAL A 43 -6.63 -11.70 -3.56
N ASP A 44 -7.88 -12.06 -3.74
CA ASP A 44 -8.42 -13.28 -3.16
C ASP A 44 -9.57 -13.85 -3.99
N LYS A 45 -10.06 -15.03 -3.59
CA LYS A 45 -11.20 -15.68 -4.18
C LYS A 45 -11.96 -16.55 -3.19
N ILE A 46 -13.24 -16.77 -3.50
CA ILE A 46 -14.11 -17.63 -2.71
C ILE A 46 -14.83 -18.63 -3.60
N ASP A 47 -15.17 -19.79 -3.05
CA ASP A 47 -16.08 -20.73 -3.67
C ASP A 47 -17.53 -20.23 -3.53
N MET A 48 -18.31 -20.32 -4.62
CA MET A 48 -19.69 -19.81 -4.66
C MET A 48 -20.75 -20.82 -4.23
N THR A 49 -20.37 -21.99 -3.69
CA THR A 49 -21.32 -23.01 -3.25
C THR A 49 -22.21 -22.47 -2.14
N GLY A 50 -23.51 -22.41 -2.43
CA GLY A 50 -24.52 -21.93 -1.47
C GLY A 50 -24.60 -20.40 -1.37
N LEU A 51 -23.91 -19.66 -2.24
CA LEU A 51 -23.96 -18.20 -2.30
C LEU A 51 -24.60 -17.74 -3.61
N ASP A 52 -25.40 -16.68 -3.53
CA ASP A 52 -25.78 -15.90 -4.71
C ASP A 52 -24.70 -14.85 -5.04
N PRO A 53 -24.70 -14.25 -6.25
CA PRO A 53 -23.71 -13.23 -6.64
C PRO A 53 -23.56 -12.06 -5.66
N GLY A 54 -24.64 -11.61 -5.01
CA GLY A 54 -24.58 -10.52 -4.05
C GLY A 54 -23.85 -10.94 -2.77
N ALA A 55 -24.20 -12.10 -2.22
CA ALA A 55 -23.50 -12.68 -1.07
C ALA A 55 -22.03 -13.01 -1.39
N GLY A 56 -21.76 -13.50 -2.61
CA GLY A 56 -20.42 -13.77 -3.08
C GLY A 56 -19.54 -12.53 -3.12
N GLY A 57 -20.07 -11.44 -3.69
CA GLY A 57 -19.42 -10.13 -3.68
C GLY A 57 -19.02 -9.67 -2.27
N ILE A 58 -19.97 -9.71 -1.33
CA ILE A 58 -19.75 -9.31 0.07
C ILE A 58 -18.64 -10.14 0.72
N VAL A 59 -18.76 -11.46 0.68
CA VAL A 59 -17.80 -12.37 1.36
C VAL A 59 -16.41 -12.27 0.72
N SER A 60 -16.33 -12.07 -0.59
CA SER A 60 -15.03 -11.92 -1.28
C SER A 60 -14.31 -10.63 -0.91
N TYR A 61 -15.06 -9.53 -0.73
CA TYR A 61 -14.51 -8.25 -0.34
C TYR A 61 -13.97 -8.28 1.09
N ASP A 62 -14.77 -8.78 2.03
CA ASP A 62 -14.35 -8.95 3.43
C ASP A 62 -13.09 -9.85 3.54
N ARG A 63 -12.98 -10.86 2.67
CA ARG A 63 -11.80 -11.73 2.60
C ARG A 63 -10.57 -10.96 2.10
N CYS A 64 -10.68 -10.19 1.02
CA CYS A 64 -9.60 -9.31 0.56
C CYS A 64 -9.11 -8.34 1.64
N GLU A 65 -10.04 -7.74 2.40
CA GLU A 65 -9.70 -6.82 3.50
C GLU A 65 -8.96 -7.50 4.65
N LYS A 66 -9.31 -8.76 4.96
CA LYS A 66 -8.69 -9.56 6.01
C LYS A 66 -7.34 -10.14 5.59
N ASP A 67 -7.24 -10.75 4.41
CA ASP A 67 -6.21 -11.75 4.12
C ASP A 67 -4.85 -11.15 3.78
N ASP A 68 -4.79 -10.11 2.94
CA ASP A 68 -3.53 -9.47 2.52
C ASP A 68 -3.50 -7.97 2.87
N ALA A 69 -4.69 -7.37 3.00
CA ALA A 69 -4.80 -5.97 3.36
C ALA A 69 -4.70 -5.75 4.88
N TYR A 70 -4.98 -6.77 5.70
CA TYR A 70 -4.87 -6.73 7.17
C TYR A 70 -5.51 -5.50 7.84
N ILE A 71 -6.54 -4.95 7.20
CA ILE A 71 -7.30 -3.80 7.67
C ILE A 71 -8.78 -4.17 7.92
N GLY A 72 -9.11 -5.46 7.90
CA GLY A 72 -10.48 -5.93 8.09
C GLY A 72 -11.14 -5.40 9.37
N GLN A 73 -12.48 -5.30 9.32
CA GLN A 73 -13.35 -4.76 10.36
C GLN A 73 -13.29 -3.24 10.57
N ILE A 74 -12.73 -2.46 9.64
CA ILE A 74 -12.82 -0.99 9.68
C ILE A 74 -14.06 -0.47 8.96
N ASN A 75 -14.40 0.80 9.22
CA ASN A 75 -15.28 1.57 8.35
C ASN A 75 -14.42 2.36 7.35
N MET A 76 -14.20 1.81 6.15
CA MET A 76 -13.37 2.44 5.12
C MET A 76 -14.07 3.64 4.48
N GLY A 77 -13.40 4.79 4.44
CA GLY A 77 -13.85 5.99 3.73
C GLY A 77 -12.92 6.33 2.56
N THR A 78 -13.43 6.34 1.34
CA THR A 78 -12.60 6.63 0.15
C THR A 78 -12.18 8.10 0.07
N ALA A 79 -10.88 8.33 -0.14
CA ALA A 79 -10.28 9.63 -0.44
C ALA A 79 -9.60 9.66 -1.81
N SER A 80 -9.28 10.87 -2.26
CA SER A 80 -8.39 11.08 -3.42
C SER A 80 -6.96 10.63 -3.10
N SER A 81 -6.27 10.09 -4.10
CA SER A 81 -4.99 9.37 -3.99
C SER A 81 -3.76 10.24 -3.70
N PHE A 82 -3.71 10.98 -2.58
CA PHE A 82 -2.55 11.82 -2.22
C PHE A 82 -2.03 11.55 -0.80
N CYS A 83 -0.72 11.69 -0.60
CA CYS A 83 -0.09 11.83 0.72
C CYS A 83 0.56 13.21 0.78
N GLY A 84 -0.15 14.15 1.40
CA GLY A 84 0.14 15.58 1.39
C GLY A 84 1.23 16.02 2.38
N VAL A 85 1.39 17.34 2.51
CA VAL A 85 2.43 17.97 3.33
C VAL A 85 2.32 17.64 4.83
N ASN A 86 1.12 17.29 5.30
CA ASN A 86 0.85 16.82 6.67
C ASN A 86 0.85 15.28 6.79
N GLY A 87 1.30 14.57 5.75
CA GLY A 87 1.41 13.13 5.70
C GLY A 87 2.87 12.65 5.68
N ALA A 88 3.11 11.48 6.26
CA ALA A 88 4.33 10.72 6.11
C ALA A 88 4.01 9.29 5.66
N LEU A 89 4.97 8.60 5.05
CA LEU A 89 4.76 7.26 4.48
C LEU A 89 5.57 6.25 5.29
N TRP A 90 4.89 5.32 5.93
CA TRP A 90 5.53 4.23 6.67
C TRP A 90 6.40 3.37 5.76
N GLY A 91 7.64 3.09 6.17
CA GLY A 91 8.60 2.34 5.34
C GLY A 91 9.43 3.21 4.40
N LEU A 92 9.12 4.51 4.25
CA LEU A 92 9.92 5.44 3.42
C LEU A 92 10.40 6.66 4.21
N HIS A 93 9.46 7.40 4.81
CA HIS A 93 9.77 8.64 5.55
C HIS A 93 10.10 8.40 7.02
N LEU A 94 9.63 7.28 7.57
CA LEU A 94 9.81 6.86 8.95
C LEU A 94 9.77 5.35 9.02
N ALA A 95 10.48 4.77 9.98
CA ALA A 95 10.70 3.33 10.09
C ALA A 95 11.08 2.74 8.72
N VAL A 96 12.13 3.30 8.12
CA VAL A 96 12.48 3.13 6.71
C VAL A 96 12.76 1.66 6.42
N ALA A 97 12.18 1.11 5.36
CA ALA A 97 12.41 -0.27 4.96
C ALA A 97 13.91 -0.48 4.68
N ASP A 98 14.47 -1.60 5.15
CA ASP A 98 15.92 -1.79 5.15
C ASP A 98 16.53 -1.75 3.73
N ASP A 99 15.82 -2.29 2.73
CA ASP A 99 16.29 -2.27 1.33
C ASP A 99 16.39 -0.86 0.76
N ILE A 100 15.47 0.03 1.18
CA ILE A 100 15.45 1.45 0.81
C ILE A 100 16.56 2.18 1.56
N GLN A 101 16.66 2.00 2.89
CA GLN A 101 17.66 2.67 3.71
C GLN A 101 19.10 2.31 3.28
N ASN A 102 19.32 1.05 2.91
CA ASN A 102 20.62 0.56 2.46
C ASN A 102 20.92 0.88 0.98
N GLY A 103 19.96 1.45 0.23
CA GLY A 103 20.11 1.79 -1.18
C GLY A 103 20.34 0.58 -2.08
N THR A 104 19.70 -0.55 -1.76
CA THR A 104 19.91 -1.84 -2.45
C THR A 104 18.91 -2.12 -3.58
N LEU A 105 17.88 -1.28 -3.70
CA LEU A 105 16.87 -1.44 -4.74
C LEU A 105 17.40 -1.06 -6.12
N GLU A 106 17.16 -1.95 -7.08
CA GLU A 106 17.39 -1.68 -8.49
C GLU A 106 16.09 -1.19 -9.15
N PRO A 107 16.13 -0.14 -10.01
CA PRO A 107 14.96 0.28 -10.77
C PRO A 107 14.47 -0.84 -11.70
N MET A 108 13.17 -1.17 -11.65
CA MET A 108 12.53 -2.07 -12.61
C MET A 108 12.51 -1.45 -14.02
N TRP A 109 12.35 -0.13 -14.09
CA TRP A 109 12.52 0.68 -15.29
C TRP A 109 12.72 2.15 -14.90
N THR A 110 12.97 3.01 -15.90
CA THR A 110 13.13 4.45 -15.70
C THR A 110 12.33 5.17 -16.76
N TYR A 111 11.53 6.17 -16.37
CA TYR A 111 10.95 7.11 -17.32
C TYR A 111 11.92 8.23 -17.59
N PRO A 112 12.04 8.72 -18.83
CA PRO A 112 12.90 9.85 -19.14
C PRO A 112 12.41 11.20 -18.55
N GLY A 113 11.25 11.20 -17.89
CA GLY A 113 10.51 12.41 -17.52
C GLY A 113 9.53 12.85 -18.63
N PRO A 114 8.50 13.65 -18.31
CA PRO A 114 7.66 14.28 -19.31
C PRO A 114 8.46 15.35 -20.06
N HIS A 115 8.29 15.42 -21.39
CA HIS A 115 8.79 16.54 -22.17
C HIS A 115 7.77 17.67 -22.13
N TYR A 116 8.06 18.72 -21.36
CA TYR A 116 7.24 19.92 -21.34
C TYR A 116 7.33 20.67 -22.69
N PRO A 117 6.22 21.21 -23.21
CA PRO A 117 6.24 22.06 -24.40
C PRO A 117 7.23 23.23 -24.23
N PRO A 118 7.98 23.62 -25.29
CA PRO A 118 8.87 24.76 -25.22
C PRO A 118 8.12 26.04 -24.82
N GLY A 119 8.52 26.67 -23.71
CA GLY A 119 7.99 27.97 -23.26
C GLY A 119 7.08 27.92 -22.03
N GLU A 120 6.70 26.74 -21.54
CA GLU A 120 6.02 26.60 -20.24
C GLU A 120 7.04 26.67 -19.09
N LYS A 121 6.70 27.39 -18.02
CA LYS A 121 7.54 27.54 -16.81
C LYS A 121 7.27 26.41 -15.81
N LEU A 122 7.35 25.17 -16.28
CA LEU A 122 7.23 24.00 -15.41
C LEU A 122 8.62 23.55 -14.97
N PRO A 123 8.77 22.98 -13.76
CA PRO A 123 10.06 22.51 -13.32
C PRO A 123 10.49 21.39 -14.27
N ALA A 124 11.69 21.52 -14.86
CA ALA A 124 12.24 20.47 -15.69
C ALA A 124 12.36 19.19 -14.86
N GLN A 125 11.63 18.14 -15.23
CA GLN A 125 11.71 16.84 -14.57
C GLN A 125 12.73 15.98 -15.31
N GLY A 126 13.73 15.50 -14.57
CA GLY A 126 14.71 14.54 -15.06
C GLY A 126 14.13 13.12 -15.16
N PRO A 127 14.99 12.11 -15.40
CA PRO A 127 14.57 10.73 -15.36
C PRO A 127 13.98 10.35 -14.00
N VAL A 128 12.90 9.57 -14.02
CA VAL A 128 12.19 9.08 -12.83
C VAL A 128 12.37 7.57 -12.75
N PRO A 129 13.22 7.04 -11.86
CA PRO A 129 13.33 5.61 -11.63
C PRO A 129 12.05 5.05 -11.02
N VAL A 130 11.73 3.81 -11.38
CA VAL A 130 10.57 3.07 -10.89
C VAL A 130 11.03 1.81 -10.17
N TYR A 131 10.81 1.76 -8.87
CA TYR A 131 11.24 0.72 -7.94
C TYR A 131 10.09 -0.23 -7.57
N PRO A 132 10.40 -1.47 -7.13
CA PRO A 132 9.39 -2.37 -6.59
C PRO A 132 8.77 -1.80 -5.31
N VAL A 133 7.45 -1.90 -5.17
CA VAL A 133 6.71 -1.48 -3.95
C VAL A 133 6.86 -2.45 -2.77
N ALA A 134 7.43 -3.63 -3.01
CA ALA A 134 7.67 -4.71 -2.06
C ALA A 134 8.09 -4.23 -0.65
N PRO A 135 9.13 -3.39 -0.47
CA PRO A 135 9.57 -2.98 0.86
C PRO A 135 8.55 -2.15 1.63
N LEU A 136 7.71 -1.38 0.91
CA LEU A 136 6.66 -0.56 1.53
C LEU A 136 5.46 -1.41 1.96
N LEU A 137 5.13 -2.45 1.18
CA LEU A 137 4.10 -3.42 1.56
C LEU A 137 4.53 -4.25 2.79
N ASP A 138 5.79 -4.69 2.81
CA ASP A 138 6.40 -5.40 3.93
C ASP A 138 6.42 -4.53 5.20
N ALA A 139 6.89 -3.29 5.10
CA ALA A 139 6.89 -2.37 6.23
C ALA A 139 5.48 -2.16 6.81
N ALA A 140 4.45 -2.03 5.96
CA ALA A 140 3.06 -1.90 6.40
C ALA A 140 2.53 -3.18 7.07
N GLU A 141 2.90 -4.35 6.59
CA GLU A 141 2.61 -5.62 7.25
C GLU A 141 3.32 -5.74 8.60
N ARG A 142 4.57 -5.28 8.71
CA ARG A 142 5.30 -5.22 9.98
C ARG A 142 4.67 -4.22 10.95
N LEU A 143 4.03 -3.15 10.49
CA LEU A 143 3.27 -2.26 11.40
C LEU A 143 2.01 -2.93 11.94
N PHE A 144 1.16 -3.43 11.05
CA PHE A 144 -0.18 -3.93 11.42
C PHE A 144 -0.16 -5.38 11.92
N GLY A 145 0.83 -6.17 11.53
CA GLY A 145 0.83 -7.61 11.67
C GLY A 145 -0.23 -8.26 10.80
N ARG A 146 -0.47 -9.56 11.03
CA ARG A 146 -1.44 -10.37 10.26
C ARG A 146 -2.04 -11.50 11.08
N MET A 147 -3.12 -12.09 10.58
CA MET A 147 -3.50 -13.44 10.98
C MET A 147 -2.72 -14.44 10.11
N ASP A 148 -2.17 -15.50 10.70
CA ASP A 148 -1.40 -16.51 9.99
C ASP A 148 -2.15 -17.86 10.01
N PRO A 149 -2.57 -18.41 8.86
CA PRO A 149 -3.27 -19.69 8.78
C PRO A 149 -2.35 -20.93 8.91
N ALA A 150 -1.08 -20.78 9.28
CA ALA A 150 -0.13 -21.89 9.47
C ALA A 150 -0.62 -22.96 10.49
N ASP A 151 -0.16 -24.21 10.30
CA ASP A 151 -0.41 -25.36 11.19
C ASP A 151 -1.88 -25.78 11.39
N GLY A 152 -2.76 -25.49 10.42
CA GLY A 152 -4.14 -25.97 10.44
C GLY A 152 -5.08 -25.18 11.38
N GLY A 153 -4.67 -23.97 11.79
CA GLY A 153 -5.45 -23.01 12.55
C GLY A 153 -5.00 -21.57 12.29
N GLU A 154 -5.73 -20.57 12.79
CA GLU A 154 -5.31 -19.16 12.69
C GLU A 154 -4.47 -18.77 13.92
N ASN A 155 -3.19 -18.45 13.71
CA ASN A 155 -2.31 -17.83 14.70
C ASN A 155 -2.42 -16.30 14.61
N ASP A 156 -2.54 -15.65 15.76
CA ASP A 156 -2.66 -14.19 15.84
C ASP A 156 -1.27 -13.54 15.89
N LEU A 157 -0.82 -13.02 14.75
CA LEU A 157 0.41 -12.24 14.61
C LEU A 157 0.13 -10.75 14.42
N ARG A 158 -1.08 -10.29 14.80
CA ARG A 158 -1.42 -8.87 14.73
C ARG A 158 -0.54 -8.06 15.69
N ARG A 159 -0.17 -6.88 15.24
CA ARG A 159 0.67 -5.94 15.99
C ARG A 159 -0.17 -4.70 16.30
N TYR A 160 -0.07 -3.67 15.47
CA TYR A 160 -0.81 -2.42 15.65
C TYR A 160 -1.81 -2.17 14.52
N PRO A 161 -2.70 -3.12 14.16
CA PRO A 161 -3.65 -2.90 13.08
C PRO A 161 -4.63 -1.77 13.45
N PRO A 162 -5.33 -1.18 12.46
CA PRO A 162 -6.42 -0.26 12.75
C PRO A 162 -7.43 -0.85 13.74
N LEU A 163 -7.93 -0.03 14.66
CA LEU A 163 -8.92 -0.46 15.66
C LEU A 163 -10.19 -0.99 14.98
N PRO A 164 -10.72 -2.18 15.35
CA PRO A 164 -11.98 -2.67 14.83
C PRO A 164 -13.13 -1.67 15.02
N GLY A 165 -13.83 -1.37 13.93
CA GLY A 165 -14.91 -0.39 13.86
C GLY A 165 -14.46 1.05 13.71
N ALA A 166 -13.16 1.34 13.69
CA ALA A 166 -12.68 2.70 13.46
C ALA A 166 -13.00 3.17 12.04
N HIS A 167 -13.28 4.47 11.90
CA HIS A 167 -13.38 5.11 10.60
C HIS A 167 -11.97 5.35 10.08
N VAL A 168 -11.61 4.72 8.97
CA VAL A 168 -10.27 4.85 8.38
C VAL A 168 -10.45 5.35 6.97
N ILE A 169 -9.92 6.54 6.73
CA ILE A 169 -9.86 7.10 5.38
C ILE A 169 -8.78 6.32 4.62
N CYS A 170 -9.07 5.96 3.38
CA CYS A 170 -8.16 5.24 2.51
C CYS A 170 -8.25 5.82 1.10
N ALA A 171 -7.11 5.92 0.41
CA ALA A 171 -7.14 5.93 -1.05
C ALA A 171 -7.25 4.46 -1.50
N ASN A 172 -8.33 4.10 -2.18
CA ASN A 172 -8.61 2.69 -2.45
C ASN A 172 -9.30 2.48 -3.78
N LYS A 173 -9.11 1.28 -4.31
CA LYS A 173 -9.85 0.77 -5.46
C LYS A 173 -9.95 -0.74 -5.38
N ASP A 174 -11.07 -1.28 -5.84
CA ASP A 174 -11.31 -2.71 -5.88
C ASP A 174 -11.96 -3.13 -7.20
N ALA A 175 -11.86 -4.42 -7.50
CA ALA A 175 -12.64 -5.07 -8.53
C ALA A 175 -13.02 -6.47 -8.04
N SER A 176 -14.25 -6.88 -8.31
CA SER A 176 -14.69 -8.24 -7.97
C SER A 176 -15.69 -8.77 -8.98
N GLY A 177 -15.81 -10.10 -9.05
CA GLY A 177 -16.76 -10.75 -9.94
C GLY A 177 -16.53 -12.25 -10.09
N MET A 178 -17.46 -12.89 -10.80
CA MET A 178 -17.31 -14.28 -11.20
C MET A 178 -16.10 -14.49 -12.12
N GLY A 179 -15.39 -15.60 -11.92
CA GLY A 179 -14.51 -16.14 -12.94
C GLY A 179 -15.28 -16.49 -14.21
N GLY A 180 -14.68 -16.25 -15.37
CA GLY A 180 -15.27 -16.63 -16.65
C GLY A 180 -15.36 -18.14 -16.84
N GLU A 181 -16.05 -18.60 -17.89
CA GLU A 181 -16.18 -20.03 -18.23
C GLU A 181 -14.82 -20.75 -18.37
N ASN A 182 -13.80 -20.03 -18.82
CA ASN A 182 -12.41 -20.53 -18.94
C ASN A 182 -11.49 -19.99 -17.81
N GLY A 183 -12.08 -19.52 -16.71
CA GLY A 183 -11.40 -18.77 -15.67
C GLY A 183 -11.08 -17.33 -16.07
N SER A 184 -10.59 -16.56 -15.10
CA SER A 184 -10.11 -15.18 -15.28
C SER A 184 -9.05 -14.86 -14.23
N TYR A 185 -8.23 -13.86 -14.48
CA TYR A 185 -7.30 -13.34 -13.50
C TYR A 185 -7.83 -12.04 -12.90
N PHE A 186 -7.98 -11.99 -11.58
CA PHE A 186 -8.22 -10.74 -10.87
C PHE A 186 -6.90 -10.17 -10.44
N TRP A 187 -6.73 -8.86 -10.59
CA TRP A 187 -5.46 -8.20 -10.30
C TRP A 187 -5.66 -6.87 -9.60
N SER A 188 -4.68 -6.49 -8.79
CA SER A 188 -4.57 -5.19 -8.15
C SER A 188 -3.18 -4.59 -8.41
N ALA A 189 -3.11 -3.27 -8.50
CA ALA A 189 -1.91 -2.48 -8.67
C ALA A 189 -1.95 -1.30 -7.70
N ILE A 190 -0.82 -1.01 -7.05
CA ILE A 190 -0.66 0.19 -6.24
C ILE A 190 0.73 0.78 -6.49
N GLY A 191 0.78 2.10 -6.61
CA GLY A 191 2.04 2.82 -6.66
C GLY A 191 1.99 4.14 -5.91
N ILE A 192 3.15 4.65 -5.53
CA ILE A 192 3.35 5.98 -4.98
C ILE A 192 4.48 6.71 -5.71
N ALA A 193 4.23 7.96 -6.13
CA ALA A 193 5.23 8.84 -6.72
C ALA A 193 5.63 9.89 -5.68
N ILE A 194 6.94 10.01 -5.44
CA ILE A 194 7.50 10.82 -4.35
C ILE A 194 7.80 12.22 -4.86
N ALA A 195 7.14 13.22 -4.29
CA ALA A 195 7.31 14.61 -4.69
C ALA A 195 8.72 15.09 -4.34
N HIS A 196 9.32 15.87 -5.23
CA HIS A 196 10.63 16.47 -5.00
C HIS A 196 10.60 17.49 -3.85
N ASP A 197 9.53 18.29 -3.75
CA ASP A 197 9.33 19.25 -2.68
C ASP A 197 8.16 18.85 -1.77
N ARG A 198 8.45 18.08 -0.72
CA ARG A 198 7.44 17.66 0.26
C ARG A 198 6.87 18.79 1.11
N GLU A 199 7.50 19.98 1.14
CA GLU A 199 7.00 21.10 1.95
C GLU A 199 5.81 21.79 1.30
N THR A 200 5.68 21.67 -0.02
CA THR A 200 4.63 22.33 -0.80
C THR A 200 3.82 21.40 -1.69
N GLN A 201 4.30 20.18 -1.97
CA GLN A 201 3.70 19.25 -2.89
C GLN A 201 3.36 17.92 -2.22
N ALA A 202 2.30 17.27 -2.69
CA ALA A 202 1.88 15.97 -2.21
C ALA A 202 2.53 14.84 -3.02
N ASN A 203 2.84 13.73 -2.34
CA ASN A 203 3.07 12.46 -3.01
C ASN A 203 1.76 11.96 -3.61
N LEU A 204 1.83 11.23 -4.72
CA LEU A 204 0.66 10.74 -5.45
C LEU A 204 0.59 9.23 -5.34
N PHE A 205 -0.50 8.71 -4.77
CA PHE A 205 -0.88 7.31 -4.94
C PHE A 205 -1.60 7.12 -6.28
N ILE A 206 -1.44 5.95 -6.90
CA ILE A 206 -2.38 5.47 -7.91
C ILE A 206 -2.70 4.00 -7.61
N GLU A 207 -3.99 3.75 -7.42
CA GLU A 207 -4.59 2.44 -7.28
C GLU A 207 -5.27 2.03 -8.59
N ASP A 208 -5.08 0.78 -9.02
CA ASP A 208 -5.92 0.20 -10.05
C ASP A 208 -6.23 -1.27 -9.76
N CYS A 209 -7.40 -1.72 -10.23
CA CYS A 209 -7.88 -3.09 -10.04
C CYS A 209 -8.69 -3.51 -11.27
N GLY A 210 -8.67 -4.80 -11.59
CA GLY A 210 -9.45 -5.29 -12.71
C GLY A 210 -9.49 -6.80 -12.84
N GLN A 211 -10.18 -7.22 -13.91
CA GLN A 211 -10.31 -8.61 -14.32
C GLN A 211 -9.75 -8.77 -15.74
N ASP A 212 -8.74 -9.62 -15.86
CA ASP A 212 -8.23 -10.10 -17.13
C ASP A 212 -8.95 -11.39 -17.54
N ARG A 213 -9.77 -11.27 -18.59
CA ARG A 213 -10.52 -12.38 -19.20
C ARG A 213 -9.84 -12.96 -20.43
N VAL A 214 -8.66 -12.45 -20.79
CA VAL A 214 -7.92 -12.82 -22.00
C VAL A 214 -6.82 -13.82 -21.67
N SER A 215 -6.01 -13.56 -20.65
CA SER A 215 -4.91 -14.46 -20.28
C SER A 215 -5.40 -15.85 -19.89
N ARG A 216 -4.62 -16.87 -20.24
CA ARG A 216 -4.90 -18.29 -20.03
C ARG A 216 -3.82 -19.00 -19.22
N SER A 217 -2.71 -18.33 -18.92
CA SER A 217 -1.67 -18.83 -18.03
C SER A 217 -1.17 -17.74 -17.08
N PRO A 218 -0.50 -18.12 -15.97
CA PRO A 218 0.13 -17.18 -15.07
C PRO A 218 1.18 -16.29 -15.75
N GLU A 219 1.92 -16.82 -16.73
CA GLU A 219 2.93 -16.06 -17.49
C GLU A 219 2.30 -14.99 -18.37
N GLU A 220 1.18 -15.31 -19.04
CA GLU A 220 0.41 -14.33 -19.81
C GLU A 220 -0.17 -13.24 -18.90
N ALA A 221 -0.75 -13.62 -17.75
CA ALA A 221 -1.28 -12.68 -16.77
C ALA A 221 -0.18 -11.77 -16.18
N LYS A 222 1.00 -12.34 -15.88
CA LYS A 222 2.19 -11.58 -15.45
C LYS A 222 2.62 -10.59 -16.52
N ALA A 223 2.70 -10.99 -17.78
CA ALA A 223 3.06 -10.09 -18.89
C ALA A 223 2.02 -8.97 -19.09
N ALA A 224 0.72 -9.28 -19.00
CA ALA A 224 -0.36 -8.31 -19.07
C ALA A 224 -0.29 -7.30 -17.92
N LEU A 225 -0.09 -7.77 -16.68
CA LEU A 225 0.10 -6.92 -15.51
C LEU A 225 1.34 -6.05 -15.64
N GLN A 226 2.47 -6.58 -16.14
CA GLN A 226 3.69 -5.79 -16.34
C GLN A 226 3.46 -4.62 -17.31
N SER A 227 2.75 -4.88 -18.40
CA SER A 227 2.38 -3.83 -19.37
C SER A 227 1.49 -2.77 -18.72
N HIS A 228 0.53 -3.21 -17.90
CA HIS A 228 -0.35 -2.31 -17.17
C HIS A 228 0.39 -1.46 -16.13
N LEU A 229 1.29 -2.04 -15.34
CA LEU A 229 2.12 -1.30 -14.36
C LEU A 229 3.00 -0.23 -15.02
N ARG A 230 3.46 -0.46 -16.26
CA ARG A 230 4.11 0.59 -17.06
C ARG A 230 3.11 1.71 -17.40
N ALA A 231 1.91 1.39 -17.85
CA ALA A 231 0.89 2.42 -18.11
C ALA A 231 0.54 3.24 -16.86
N VAL A 232 0.36 2.59 -15.70
CA VAL A 232 0.09 3.24 -14.41
C VAL A 232 1.23 4.14 -13.98
N SER A 233 2.47 3.63 -13.93
CA SER A 233 3.63 4.46 -13.55
C SER A 233 3.87 5.63 -14.53
N LYS A 234 3.54 5.47 -15.81
CA LYS A 234 3.54 6.59 -16.77
C LYS A 234 2.45 7.61 -16.45
N SER A 235 1.24 7.19 -16.08
CA SER A 235 0.17 8.12 -15.73
C SER A 235 0.52 8.94 -14.49
N MET A 236 1.27 8.39 -13.54
CA MET A 236 1.77 9.16 -12.39
C MET A 236 2.62 10.36 -12.82
N VAL A 237 3.56 10.14 -13.75
CA VAL A 237 4.39 11.22 -14.30
C VAL A 237 3.55 12.27 -15.03
N LEU A 238 2.53 11.84 -15.80
CA LEU A 238 1.61 12.76 -16.47
C LEU A 238 0.75 13.55 -15.48
N CYS A 239 0.25 12.92 -14.41
CA CYS A 239 -0.46 13.61 -13.35
C CYS A 239 0.42 14.64 -12.63
N GLY A 240 1.72 14.37 -12.47
CA GLY A 240 2.68 15.36 -11.97
C GLY A 240 2.75 16.57 -12.89
N GLN A 241 2.89 16.35 -14.20
CA GLN A 241 2.87 17.41 -15.21
C GLN A 241 1.58 18.24 -15.15
N ASP A 242 0.40 17.61 -15.00
CA ASP A 242 -0.88 18.31 -14.95
C ASP A 242 -1.08 19.13 -13.65
N GLN A 243 -0.30 18.84 -12.61
CA GLN A 243 -0.40 19.44 -11.27
C GLN A 243 0.82 20.31 -10.92
N ASP A 244 1.73 20.54 -11.87
CA ASP A 244 3.00 21.24 -11.67
C ASP A 244 3.89 20.62 -10.56
N VAL A 245 3.83 19.29 -10.41
CA VAL A 245 4.60 18.50 -9.43
C VAL A 245 5.66 17.67 -10.14
N THR A 246 6.90 17.73 -9.64
CA THR A 246 7.97 16.82 -10.07
C THR A 246 8.17 15.72 -9.07
N TYR A 247 8.35 14.50 -9.58
CA TYR A 247 8.61 13.32 -8.76
C TYR A 247 10.06 12.87 -8.91
N VAL A 248 10.67 12.47 -7.78
CA VAL A 248 12.06 11.97 -7.73
C VAL A 248 12.15 10.48 -8.01
N GLU A 249 11.14 9.72 -7.61
CA GLU A 249 11.05 8.28 -7.83
C GLU A 249 9.60 7.79 -7.71
N ILE A 250 9.35 6.57 -8.18
CA ILE A 250 8.06 5.89 -8.07
C ILE A 250 8.29 4.50 -7.50
N PHE A 251 7.49 4.09 -6.53
CA PHE A 251 7.39 2.70 -6.09
C PHE A 251 6.09 2.11 -6.62
N ILE A 252 6.14 0.96 -7.30
CA ILE A 252 4.93 0.33 -7.86
C ILE A 252 5.03 -1.20 -7.85
N GLY A 253 3.89 -1.85 -7.71
CA GLY A 253 3.75 -3.28 -7.93
C GLY A 253 2.30 -3.71 -8.08
N GLY A 254 2.13 -4.99 -8.35
CA GLY A 254 0.82 -5.59 -8.56
C GLY A 254 0.78 -7.06 -8.15
N LYS A 255 -0.42 -7.54 -7.82
CA LYS A 255 -0.74 -8.96 -7.55
C LYS A 255 -1.81 -9.43 -8.52
N PHE A 256 -1.84 -10.73 -8.79
CA PHE A 256 -2.94 -11.36 -9.52
C PHE A 256 -3.24 -12.77 -9.01
N ILE A 257 -4.48 -13.22 -9.18
CA ILE A 257 -4.95 -14.56 -8.80
C ILE A 257 -5.84 -15.16 -9.89
N TRP A 258 -5.69 -16.45 -10.17
CA TRP A 258 -6.60 -17.17 -11.05
C TRP A 258 -7.91 -17.53 -10.32
N THR A 259 -9.03 -17.20 -10.95
CA THR A 259 -10.39 -17.45 -10.46
C THR A 259 -11.18 -18.27 -11.48
N GLY A 260 -11.66 -19.44 -11.07
CA GLY A 260 -12.43 -20.37 -11.89
C GLY A 260 -13.92 -20.02 -12.04
N PRO A 261 -14.66 -20.79 -12.86
CA PRO A 261 -16.05 -20.48 -13.22
C PRO A 261 -17.06 -20.49 -12.06
N ASN A 262 -16.76 -21.21 -10.98
CA ASN A 262 -17.58 -21.27 -9.75
C ASN A 262 -16.92 -20.52 -8.59
N GLU A 263 -15.90 -19.72 -8.87
CA GLU A 263 -15.22 -18.89 -7.89
C GLU A 263 -15.56 -17.42 -8.14
N TRP A 264 -15.64 -16.65 -7.06
CA TRP A 264 -15.74 -15.20 -7.11
C TRP A 264 -14.41 -14.61 -6.71
N GLY A 265 -13.79 -13.89 -7.63
CA GLY A 265 -12.50 -13.23 -7.42
C GLY A 265 -12.68 -11.82 -6.92
N CYS A 266 -11.71 -11.36 -6.14
CA CYS A 266 -11.64 -10.01 -5.62
C CYS A 266 -10.19 -9.51 -5.70
N SER A 267 -10.03 -8.23 -5.97
CA SER A 267 -8.76 -7.53 -5.88
C SER A 267 -8.96 -6.17 -5.22
N LEU A 268 -7.99 -5.77 -4.40
CA LEU A 268 -8.02 -4.55 -3.62
C LEU A 268 -6.63 -3.91 -3.60
N ALA A 269 -6.58 -2.62 -3.92
CA ALA A 269 -5.44 -1.74 -3.68
C ALA A 269 -5.89 -0.65 -2.71
N CYS A 270 -5.13 -0.43 -1.64
CA CYS A 270 -5.54 0.46 -0.57
C CYS A 270 -4.34 1.13 0.11
N ALA A 271 -4.42 2.43 0.35
CA ALA A 271 -3.51 3.20 1.18
C ALA A 271 -4.24 3.80 2.38
N PRO A 272 -4.26 3.11 3.54
CA PRO A 272 -4.85 3.61 4.77
C PRO A 272 -4.11 4.84 5.31
N TYR A 273 -4.88 5.83 5.78
CA TYR A 273 -4.36 7.00 6.50
C TYR A 273 -4.65 6.84 7.99
N VAL A 274 -3.60 6.65 8.79
CA VAL A 274 -3.71 6.34 10.22
C VAL A 274 -2.91 7.31 11.09
N VAL A 275 -3.19 7.30 12.38
CA VAL A 275 -2.29 7.73 13.45
C VAL A 275 -1.81 6.48 14.18
N LEU A 276 -0.54 6.48 14.57
CA LEU A 276 0.15 5.36 15.21
C LEU A 276 -0.44 5.05 16.58
N ALA A 277 -0.41 3.78 16.96
CA ALA A 277 -0.73 3.35 18.33
C ALA A 277 0.31 3.90 19.32
N GLU A 278 -0.06 4.11 20.60
CA GLU A 278 0.90 4.58 21.62
C GLU A 278 2.04 3.57 21.81
N ASP A 279 1.74 2.27 21.76
CA ASP A 279 2.75 1.23 21.94
C ASP A 279 3.73 1.16 20.74
N ALA A 280 3.29 1.58 19.55
CA ALA A 280 4.13 1.65 18.35
C ALA A 280 5.24 2.71 18.43
N VAL A 281 5.15 3.63 19.41
CA VAL A 281 6.17 4.67 19.69
C VAL A 281 6.74 4.58 21.11
N SER A 282 6.24 3.68 21.95
CA SER A 282 6.58 3.59 23.38
C SER A 282 8.06 3.34 23.68
N GLY A 283 8.75 2.61 22.79
CA GLY A 283 10.18 2.31 22.87
C GLY A 283 11.08 3.33 22.17
N VAL A 284 10.49 4.38 21.61
CA VAL A 284 11.17 5.44 20.87
C VAL A 284 11.25 6.69 21.75
N GLY A 285 12.36 7.43 21.72
CA GLY A 285 12.57 8.58 22.60
C GLY A 285 11.53 9.68 22.41
N GLN A 286 11.31 10.07 21.16
CA GLN A 286 10.20 10.90 20.66
C GLN A 286 9.65 10.28 19.36
N PRO A 287 8.36 10.46 19.01
CA PRO A 287 7.82 9.91 17.77
C PRO A 287 8.63 10.31 16.52
N ALA A 288 9.10 11.56 16.45
CA ALA A 288 9.97 12.04 15.36
C ALA A 288 11.27 11.23 15.18
N ASP A 289 11.80 10.58 16.22
CA ASP A 289 13.01 9.75 16.08
C ASP A 289 12.79 8.56 15.13
N LEU A 290 11.53 8.18 14.85
CA LEU A 290 11.19 7.18 13.83
C LEU A 290 11.72 7.55 12.43
N CYS A 291 11.93 8.83 12.13
CA CYS A 291 12.52 9.28 10.87
C CYS A 291 13.97 8.81 10.68
N GLU A 292 14.66 8.50 11.78
CA GLU A 292 16.06 8.05 11.78
C GLU A 292 16.18 6.53 11.93
N LEU A 293 15.08 5.82 12.16
CA LEU A 293 15.07 4.37 12.36
C LEU A 293 14.78 3.64 11.05
N SER A 294 15.49 2.53 10.86
CA SER A 294 15.04 1.45 9.98
C SER A 294 13.84 0.73 10.59
N ILE A 295 13.06 0.04 9.76
CA ILE A 295 11.95 -0.81 10.22
C ILE A 295 12.42 -1.88 11.23
N ASP A 296 13.61 -2.43 11.03
CA ASP A 296 14.26 -3.41 11.89
C ASP A 296 14.68 -2.83 13.24
N GLN A 297 15.16 -1.57 13.23
CA GLN A 297 15.51 -0.85 14.43
C GLN A 297 14.25 -0.45 15.23
N TRP A 298 13.18 -0.07 14.53
CA TRP A 298 11.88 0.19 15.14
C TRP A 298 11.31 -1.06 15.82
N GLU A 299 11.25 -2.21 15.16
CA GLU A 299 10.75 -3.44 15.80
C GLU A 299 11.50 -3.77 17.09
N LYS A 300 12.84 -3.63 17.07
CA LYS A 300 13.70 -3.85 18.24
C LYS A 300 13.40 -2.84 19.34
N SER A 301 13.13 -1.57 19.02
CA SER A 301 12.87 -0.53 20.01
C SER A 301 11.57 -0.77 20.76
N VAL A 302 10.51 -1.24 20.08
CA VAL A 302 9.21 -1.57 20.69
C VAL A 302 9.08 -3.03 21.14
N GLY A 303 10.18 -3.80 21.12
CA GLY A 303 10.21 -5.18 21.63
C GLY A 303 9.45 -6.21 20.77
N LEU A 304 9.24 -5.94 19.49
CA LEU A 304 8.61 -6.87 18.55
C LEU A 304 9.64 -7.86 18.00
N GLY A 305 9.25 -9.14 17.92
CA GLY A 305 10.00 -10.16 17.20
C GLY A 305 9.72 -10.11 15.70
N THR A 306 10.67 -10.54 14.88
CA THR A 306 10.52 -10.64 13.42
C THR A 306 9.30 -11.49 13.06
N LEU A 307 8.47 -11.02 12.15
CA LEU A 307 7.37 -11.83 11.62
C LEU A 307 7.95 -13.02 10.85
N PRO A 308 7.33 -14.21 10.93
CA PRO A 308 7.66 -15.27 9.98
C PRO A 308 7.36 -14.80 8.55
N PRO A 309 7.95 -15.44 7.52
CA PRO A 309 7.54 -15.18 6.14
C PRO A 309 6.03 -15.37 5.97
N ALA A 310 5.39 -14.53 5.15
CA ALA A 310 3.98 -14.73 4.81
C ALA A 310 3.78 -16.12 4.16
N PRO A 311 2.63 -16.79 4.40
CA PRO A 311 2.35 -18.09 3.80
C PRO A 311 2.46 -18.04 2.28
N PHE A 312 3.14 -19.02 1.70
CA PHE A 312 3.23 -19.14 0.25
C PHE A 312 1.86 -19.50 -0.34
N ARG A 313 1.35 -18.65 -1.24
CA ARG A 313 0.12 -18.86 -2.01
C ARG A 313 0.46 -19.19 -3.46
N PRO A 314 0.43 -20.47 -3.86
CA PRO A 314 0.88 -20.90 -5.20
C PRO A 314 0.01 -20.38 -6.35
N ASP A 315 -1.20 -19.91 -6.06
CA ASP A 315 -2.15 -19.35 -7.01
C ASP A 315 -2.06 -17.83 -7.17
N VAL A 316 -1.19 -17.18 -6.39
CA VAL A 316 -0.94 -15.73 -6.46
C VAL A 316 0.38 -15.44 -7.13
N GLY A 317 0.32 -14.70 -8.22
CA GLY A 317 1.48 -14.09 -8.85
C GLY A 317 1.58 -12.59 -8.53
N GLY A 318 2.71 -11.99 -8.90
CA GLY A 318 2.92 -10.55 -8.72
C GLY A 318 4.15 -10.02 -9.43
N ILE A 319 4.28 -8.69 -9.44
CA ILE A 319 5.42 -7.94 -9.97
C ILE A 319 5.73 -6.81 -9.00
N GLY A 320 7.01 -6.64 -8.64
CA GLY A 320 7.45 -5.56 -7.76
C GLY A 320 6.90 -5.67 -6.33
N VAL A 321 6.35 -6.83 -5.97
CA VAL A 321 5.96 -7.25 -4.61
C VAL A 321 6.86 -8.41 -4.23
N VAL A 322 7.09 -8.73 -2.94
CA VAL A 322 7.85 -9.93 -2.53
C VAL A 322 6.94 -11.15 -2.72
N PRO A 323 7.27 -12.13 -3.58
CA PRO A 323 6.47 -13.32 -3.72
C PRO A 323 7.34 -14.60 -3.64
N GLY A 324 6.72 -15.75 -3.45
CA GLY A 324 7.17 -16.95 -4.16
C GLY A 324 6.85 -16.75 -5.64
N GLU A 325 7.66 -15.93 -6.32
CA GLU A 325 7.44 -15.45 -7.70
C GLU A 325 6.97 -16.58 -8.61
N ALA A 326 5.82 -16.40 -9.27
CA ALA A 326 5.33 -17.32 -10.31
C ALA A 326 6.42 -17.65 -11.34
#